data_AF-A0A3B3QN28-F1
#
_entry.id   AF-A0A3B3QN28-F1
#
_cell.length_a   1.000
_cell.length_b   1.000
_cell.length_c   1.000
_cell.angle_alpha   90.00
_cell.angle_beta   90.00
_cell.angle_gamma   90.00
#
_symmetry.space_group_name_H-M   'P 1'
#
loop_
_entity.id
_entity.type
_entity.pdbx_description
1 polymer ?
#
loop_
_entity_poly.entity_id
_entity_poly.type
_entity_poly.pdbx_seq_one_letter_code
_entity_poly.pdbx_strand_id
1 'polypeptide(L)'
;MVALLLILCLLHHLPAVFGANLYACPGETVTLPCDGPADKDTNVVDMLWKFGSMTICSFKNGISKFEHRDFVNRTQLGSIRQSNFSLVINRVIVQDHGGYKCLINDKVIQRNNLFVRVPDENSPGEFILCLINMLLPQSESYIL
;
A
#
# COMPACT_ATOMS: atom_id res chain seq x y z
N MET A 1 -20.70 -30.46 -15.71
CA MET A 1 -19.84 -29.63 -16.58
C MET A 1 -20.22 -28.14 -16.52
N VAL A 2 -21.49 -27.77 -16.67
CA VAL A 2 -21.94 -26.35 -16.60
C VAL A 2 -21.68 -25.70 -15.22
N ALA A 3 -21.94 -26.41 -14.11
CA ALA A 3 -21.67 -25.88 -12.78
C ALA A 3 -20.17 -25.61 -12.51
N LEU A 4 -19.28 -26.47 -13.02
CA LEU A 4 -17.83 -26.28 -12.88
C LEU A 4 -17.34 -25.05 -13.67
N LEU A 5 -17.90 -24.83 -14.87
CA LEU A 5 -17.63 -23.66 -15.68
C LEU A 5 -18.15 -22.36 -15.01
N LEU A 6 -19.29 -22.42 -14.32
CA LEU A 6 -19.83 -21.27 -13.56
C LEU A 6 -18.98 -20.95 -12.32
N ILE A 7 -18.49 -21.96 -11.59
CA ILE A 7 -17.62 -21.76 -10.41
C ILE A 7 -16.27 -21.18 -10.83
N LEU A 8 -15.67 -21.68 -11.92
CA LEU A 8 -14.43 -21.13 -12.48
C LEU A 8 -14.62 -19.69 -13.01
N CYS A 9 -15.78 -19.36 -13.56
CA CYS A 9 -16.12 -18.01 -13.99
C CYS A 9 -16.25 -17.04 -12.79
N LEU A 10 -16.89 -17.47 -11.70
CA LEU A 10 -17.04 -16.67 -10.48
C LEU A 10 -15.70 -16.41 -9.77
N LEU A 11 -14.77 -17.38 -9.80
CA LEU A 11 -13.42 -17.23 -9.25
C LEU A 11 -12.55 -16.24 -10.06
N HIS A 12 -12.76 -16.12 -11.37
CA HIS A 12 -12.06 -15.14 -12.21
C HIS A 12 -12.67 -13.73 -12.16
N HIS A 13 -13.89 -13.57 -11.66
CA HIS A 13 -14.60 -12.29 -11.63
C HIS A 13 -14.71 -11.64 -10.25
N LEU A 14 -14.29 -12.32 -9.17
CA LEU A 14 -14.17 -11.67 -7.87
C LEU A 14 -12.96 -10.72 -7.90
N PRO A 15 -13.13 -9.41 -7.67
CA PRO A 15 -11.99 -8.53 -7.51
C PRO A 15 -11.23 -8.97 -6.26
N ALA A 16 -10.06 -9.56 -6.45
CA ALA A 16 -9.18 -9.91 -5.34
C ALA A 16 -8.80 -8.62 -4.61
N VAL A 17 -9.07 -8.57 -3.31
CA VAL A 17 -8.54 -7.51 -2.45
C VAL A 17 -7.35 -8.08 -1.72
N PHE A 18 -6.19 -7.49 -1.93
CA PHE A 18 -4.94 -7.96 -1.36
C PHE A 18 -4.66 -7.26 -0.02
N GLY A 19 -3.97 -7.97 0.86
CA GLY A 19 -3.59 -7.52 2.19
C GLY A 19 -2.08 -7.63 2.41
N ALA A 20 -1.46 -6.61 3.00
CA ALA A 20 -0.07 -6.69 3.47
C ALA A 20 0.11 -6.05 4.86
N ASN A 21 0.98 -6.63 5.66
CA ASN A 21 1.46 -6.06 6.91
C ASN A 21 2.91 -5.66 6.72
N LEU A 22 3.22 -4.39 6.95
CA LEU A 22 4.55 -3.82 6.78
C LEU A 22 5.04 -3.32 8.13
N TYR A 23 6.33 -3.47 8.36
CA TYR A 23 6.99 -3.02 9.58
C TYR A 23 8.06 -2.00 9.21
N ALA A 24 8.10 -0.90 9.95
CA ALA A 24 9.11 0.13 9.77
C ALA A 24 9.51 0.73 11.11
N CYS A 25 10.69 1.30 11.15
CA CYS A 25 11.14 2.16 12.23
C CYS A 25 11.07 3.63 11.84
N PRO A 26 11.05 4.54 12.83
CA PRO A 26 11.15 5.96 12.56
C PRO A 26 12.40 6.28 11.71
N GLY A 27 12.21 7.12 10.69
CA GLY A 27 13.27 7.55 9.77
C GLY A 27 13.42 6.70 8.51
N GLU A 28 12.85 5.49 8.47
CA GLU A 28 12.96 4.59 7.32
C GLU A 28 12.10 5.03 6.13
N THR A 29 12.32 4.38 4.98
CA THR A 29 11.44 4.47 3.81
C THR A 29 10.70 3.15 3.65
N VAL A 30 9.37 3.22 3.52
CA VAL A 30 8.52 2.06 3.27
C VAL A 30 7.76 2.23 1.96
N THR A 31 7.58 1.13 1.23
CA THR A 31 6.73 1.09 0.03
C THR A 31 5.50 0.26 0.34
N LEU A 32 4.34 0.92 0.41
CA LEU A 32 3.06 0.24 0.54
C LEU A 32 2.66 -0.28 -0.85
N PRO A 33 2.51 -1.60 -1.04
CA PRO A 33 2.20 -2.16 -2.34
C PRO A 33 0.81 -1.72 -2.79
N CYS A 34 0.63 -1.56 -4.10
CA CYS A 34 -0.67 -1.55 -4.75
C CYS A 34 -0.47 -1.81 -6.24
N ASP A 35 -0.64 -3.05 -6.65
CA ASP A 35 -0.59 -3.42 -8.06
C ASP A 35 -1.98 -3.32 -8.67
N GLY A 36 -2.10 -2.51 -9.72
CA GLY A 36 -3.37 -2.33 -10.41
C GLY A 36 -3.64 -3.50 -11.37
N PRO A 37 -4.90 -3.67 -11.81
CA PRO A 37 -5.22 -4.67 -12.82
C PRO A 37 -4.41 -4.43 -14.10
N ALA A 38 -3.75 -5.49 -14.61
CA ALA A 38 -2.81 -5.42 -15.73
C ALA A 38 -3.41 -4.88 -17.04
N ASP A 39 -4.73 -4.99 -17.22
CA ASP A 39 -5.42 -4.77 -18.50
C ASP A 39 -6.12 -3.40 -18.63
N LYS A 40 -5.85 -2.43 -17.76
CA LYS A 40 -6.51 -1.11 -17.84
C LYS A 40 -5.61 -0.04 -18.42
N ASP A 41 -6.12 0.66 -19.44
CA ASP A 41 -5.54 1.90 -19.93
C ASP A 41 -5.41 2.89 -18.77
N THR A 42 -4.17 3.21 -18.40
CA THR A 42 -3.83 4.08 -17.26
C THR A 42 -4.42 5.48 -17.38
N ASN A 43 -4.86 5.88 -18.58
CA ASN A 43 -5.49 7.17 -18.85
C ASN A 43 -6.92 7.27 -18.28
N VAL A 44 -7.55 6.16 -17.91
CA VAL A 44 -8.93 6.10 -17.34
C VAL A 44 -8.91 5.62 -15.88
N VAL A 45 -7.79 5.81 -15.19
CA VAL A 45 -7.62 5.36 -13.80
C VAL A 45 -7.78 6.54 -12.84
N ASP A 46 -8.83 6.49 -12.04
CA ASP A 46 -8.96 7.26 -10.81
C ASP A 46 -8.38 6.43 -9.66
N MET A 47 -7.32 6.90 -9.00
CA MET A 47 -6.70 6.22 -7.87
C MET A 47 -6.73 7.10 -6.62
N LEU A 48 -6.99 6.49 -5.46
CA LEU A 48 -6.95 7.13 -4.15
C LEU A 48 -6.15 6.28 -3.16
N TRP A 49 -5.28 6.94 -2.41
CA TRP A 49 -4.75 6.41 -1.15
C TRP A 49 -5.47 7.05 0.02
N LYS A 50 -5.96 6.21 0.93
CA LYS A 50 -6.52 6.63 2.20
C LYS A 50 -5.70 6.12 3.37
N PHE A 51 -5.53 6.97 4.39
CA PHE A 51 -5.05 6.60 5.72
C PHE A 51 -6.22 6.73 6.70
N GLY A 52 -6.67 5.60 7.26
CA GLY A 52 -7.96 5.55 7.95
C GLY A 52 -9.11 5.97 7.03
N SER A 53 -9.80 7.07 7.36
CA SER A 53 -10.87 7.67 6.54
C SER A 53 -10.39 8.82 5.65
N MET A 54 -9.15 9.29 5.84
CA MET A 54 -8.60 10.49 5.22
C MET A 54 -7.94 10.18 3.88
N THR A 55 -8.23 10.96 2.84
CA THR A 55 -7.50 10.90 1.57
C THR A 55 -6.15 11.58 1.74
N ILE A 56 -5.07 10.87 1.42
CA ILE A 56 -3.69 11.39 1.53
C ILE A 56 -3.06 11.65 0.17
N CYS A 57 -3.48 10.89 -0.85
CA CYS A 57 -3.01 11.03 -2.21
C CYS A 57 -4.11 10.62 -3.20
N SER A 58 -4.17 11.30 -4.34
CA SER A 58 -5.05 10.98 -5.45
C SER A 58 -4.30 11.07 -6.78
N PHE A 59 -4.70 10.25 -7.75
CA PHE A 59 -4.28 10.37 -9.15
C PHE A 59 -5.52 10.37 -10.03
N LYS A 60 -5.69 11.42 -10.84
CA LYS A 60 -6.84 11.59 -11.72
C LYS A 60 -6.44 12.41 -12.93
N ASN A 61 -6.89 11.99 -14.12
CA ASN A 61 -6.60 12.67 -15.40
C ASN A 61 -5.10 12.94 -15.61
N GLY A 62 -4.24 11.99 -15.25
CA GLY A 62 -2.78 12.12 -15.41
C GLY A 62 -2.07 12.96 -14.34
N ILE A 63 -2.80 13.50 -13.36
CA ILE A 63 -2.26 14.41 -12.34
C ILE A 63 -2.33 13.72 -10.97
N SER A 64 -1.20 13.68 -10.27
CA SER A 64 -1.14 13.28 -8.85
C SER A 64 -1.29 14.49 -7.94
N LYS A 65 -2.00 14.31 -6.83
CA LYS A 65 -2.15 15.29 -5.75
C LYS A 65 -1.90 14.63 -4.41
N PHE A 66 -1.23 15.35 -3.52
CA PHE A 66 -1.02 14.95 -2.13
C PHE A 66 -1.80 15.93 -1.25
N GLU A 67 -2.85 15.45 -0.60
CA GLU A 67 -3.91 16.29 -0.04
C GLU A 67 -3.68 16.60 1.43
N HIS A 68 -2.99 15.72 2.17
CA HIS A 68 -2.78 15.90 3.60
C HIS A 68 -1.37 16.42 3.92
N ARG A 69 -1.29 17.52 4.67
CA ARG A 69 -0.03 18.23 4.99
C ARG A 69 1.04 17.31 5.56
N ASP A 70 0.64 16.35 6.39
CA ASP A 70 1.59 15.48 7.07
C ASP A 70 2.21 14.49 6.09
N PHE A 71 1.66 14.27 4.89
CA PHE A 71 2.21 13.35 3.87
C PHE A 71 2.92 14.09 2.73
N VAL A 72 2.60 15.38 2.52
CA VAL A 72 3.26 16.23 1.53
C VAL A 72 4.78 16.26 1.77
N ASN A 73 5.55 16.30 0.67
CA ASN A 73 7.02 16.32 0.65
C ASN A 73 7.74 15.07 1.15
N ARG A 74 7.01 14.04 1.63
CA ARG A 74 7.63 12.77 2.00
C ARG A 74 7.02 11.55 1.32
N THR A 75 5.87 11.69 0.66
CA THR A 75 5.27 10.61 -0.13
C THR A 75 5.46 10.75 -1.62
N GLN A 76 5.57 9.61 -2.31
CA GLN A 76 5.67 9.52 -3.77
C GLN A 76 4.84 8.33 -4.27
N LEU A 77 4.30 8.42 -5.48
CA LEU A 77 3.64 7.30 -6.14
C LEU A 77 4.63 6.50 -6.98
N GLY A 78 4.37 5.20 -7.11
CA GLY A 78 5.02 4.33 -8.07
C GLY A 78 4.76 4.72 -9.52
N SER A 79 5.32 3.94 -10.44
CA SER A 79 5.17 4.17 -11.88
C SER A 79 3.76 3.78 -12.35
N ILE A 80 2.84 4.74 -12.31
CA ILE A 80 1.46 4.57 -12.74
C ILE A 80 1.37 4.04 -14.18
N ARG A 81 2.28 4.47 -15.07
CA ARG A 81 2.37 3.99 -16.46
C ARG A 81 2.69 2.50 -16.58
N GLN A 82 3.28 1.91 -15.54
CA GLN A 82 3.59 0.48 -15.45
C GLN A 82 2.61 -0.26 -14.55
N SER A 83 1.43 0.32 -14.30
CA SER A 83 0.40 -0.21 -13.40
C SER A 83 0.87 -0.43 -11.95
N ASN A 84 1.93 0.27 -11.54
CA ASN A 84 2.43 0.29 -10.17
C ASN A 84 1.86 1.51 -9.45
N PHE A 85 0.84 1.28 -8.62
CA PHE A 85 0.14 2.31 -7.83
C PHE A 85 0.63 2.36 -6.37
N SER A 86 1.78 1.74 -6.09
CA SER A 86 2.38 1.70 -4.75
C SER A 86 2.62 3.10 -4.20
N LEU A 87 2.51 3.26 -2.89
CA LEU A 87 2.82 4.51 -2.19
C LEU A 87 4.13 4.36 -1.44
N VAL A 88 5.11 5.18 -1.79
CA VAL A 88 6.37 5.28 -1.05
C VAL A 88 6.22 6.36 0.01
N ILE A 89 6.49 6.03 1.27
CA ILE A 89 6.56 6.97 2.39
C ILE A 89 8.02 7.04 2.84
N ASN A 90 8.63 8.21 2.71
CA ASN A 90 10.00 8.47 3.18
C ASN A 90 9.98 9.03 4.60
N ARG A 91 11.02 8.74 5.38
CA ARG A 91 11.18 9.22 6.76
C ARG A 91 9.92 8.96 7.59
N VAL A 92 9.58 7.68 7.72
CA VAL A 92 8.44 7.21 8.52
C VAL A 92 8.50 7.81 9.93
N ILE A 93 7.35 8.23 10.45
CA ILE A 93 7.18 8.70 11.83
C ILE A 93 6.15 7.82 12.55
N VAL A 94 6.12 7.88 13.89
CA VAL A 94 5.21 7.04 14.70
C VAL A 94 3.74 7.25 14.31
N GLN A 95 3.38 8.46 13.88
CA GLN A 95 2.02 8.83 13.46
C GLN A 95 1.61 8.19 12.12
N ASP A 96 2.54 7.61 11.37
CA ASP A 96 2.23 6.82 10.17
C ASP A 96 1.74 5.41 10.50
N HIS A 97 1.80 4.99 11.76
CA HIS A 97 1.25 3.71 12.17
C HIS A 97 -0.24 3.66 11.84
N GLY A 98 -0.65 2.66 11.06
CA GLY A 98 -2.07 2.37 10.87
C GLY A 98 -2.44 1.76 9.53
N GLY A 99 -3.73 1.80 9.25
CA GLY A 99 -4.34 1.18 8.07
C GLY A 99 -4.38 2.13 6.87
N TYR A 100 -3.82 1.67 5.77
CA TYR A 100 -3.85 2.31 4.47
C TYR A 100 -4.69 1.52 3.47
N LYS A 101 -5.39 2.23 2.59
CA LYS A 101 -6.19 1.62 1.52
C LYS A 101 -5.83 2.25 0.19
N CYS A 102 -5.53 1.40 -0.79
CA CYS A 102 -5.43 1.79 -2.19
C CYS A 102 -6.77 1.48 -2.88
N LEU A 103 -7.34 2.50 -3.50
CA LEU A 103 -8.58 2.40 -4.27
C LEU A 103 -8.28 2.73 -5.73
N ILE A 104 -8.78 1.93 -6.64
CA ILE A 104 -8.72 2.15 -8.09
C ILE A 104 -10.14 2.10 -8.64
N ASN A 105 -10.59 3.19 -9.25
CA ASN A 105 -11.96 3.40 -9.73
C ASN A 105 -12.99 3.05 -8.64
N ASP A 106 -12.79 3.64 -7.45
CA ASP A 106 -13.60 3.47 -6.23
C ASP A 106 -13.65 2.03 -5.65
N LYS A 107 -12.90 1.09 -6.22
CA LYS A 107 -12.75 -0.27 -5.67
C LYS A 107 -11.50 -0.37 -4.82
N VAL A 108 -11.63 -0.89 -3.61
CA VAL A 108 -10.47 -1.20 -2.76
C VAL A 108 -9.71 -2.36 -3.38
N ILE A 109 -8.46 -2.13 -3.78
CA ILE A 109 -7.59 -3.15 -4.39
C ILE A 109 -6.61 -3.70 -3.36
N GLN A 110 -6.06 -2.82 -2.52
CA GLN A 110 -5.11 -3.19 -1.48
C GLN A 110 -5.49 -2.58 -0.14
N ARG A 111 -5.35 -3.38 0.93
CA ARG A 111 -5.29 -2.92 2.31
C ARG A 111 -3.90 -3.19 2.89
N ASN A 112 -3.27 -2.16 3.42
CA ASN A 112 -1.96 -2.29 4.05
C ASN A 112 -2.05 -1.86 5.51
N ASN A 113 -1.41 -2.57 6.42
CA ASN A 113 -1.21 -2.11 7.79
C ASN A 113 0.27 -1.81 7.97
N LEU A 114 0.60 -0.56 8.31
CA LEU A 114 1.95 -0.15 8.66
C LEU A 114 2.11 -0.15 10.17
N PHE A 115 3.01 -0.98 10.68
CA PHE A 115 3.39 -1.05 12.09
C PHE A 115 4.71 -0.32 12.29
N VAL A 116 4.65 0.85 12.91
CA VAL A 116 5.86 1.62 13.25
C VAL A 116 6.35 1.19 14.63
N ARG A 117 7.57 0.65 14.71
CA ARG A 117 8.21 0.22 15.97
C ARG A 117 9.28 1.21 16.39
N VAL A 118 9.19 1.72 17.61
CA VAL A 118 10.24 2.57 18.21
C VAL A 118 11.13 1.66 19.04
N PRO A 119 12.43 1.52 18.71
CA PRO A 119 13.36 0.77 19.55
C PRO A 119 13.48 1.40 20.93
N ASP A 120 13.45 0.61 22.00
CA ASP A 120 13.80 1.09 23.34
C ASP A 120 15.28 1.47 23.40
N GLU A 121 15.57 2.71 23.79
CA GLU A 121 16.93 3.24 23.97
C GLU A 121 17.75 2.43 25.00
N ASN A 122 17.08 1.77 25.95
CA ASN A 122 17.71 0.92 26.97
C ASN A 122 17.87 -0.55 26.54
N SER A 123 17.40 -0.91 25.34
CA SER A 123 17.48 -2.27 24.80
C SER A 123 18.16 -2.27 23.42
N PRO A 124 19.50 -2.35 23.37
CA PRO A 124 20.27 -2.38 22.11
C PRO A 124 19.82 -3.48 21.14
N GLY A 125 19.23 -4.57 21.66
CA GLY A 125 18.70 -5.67 20.86
C GLY A 125 17.50 -5.28 20.00
N GLU A 126 16.71 -4.26 20.37
CA GLU A 126 15.57 -3.79 19.58
C GLU A 126 16.00 -2.95 18.37
N PHE A 127 17.10 -2.22 18.47
CA PHE A 127 17.72 -1.57 17.32
C PHE A 127 18.20 -2.61 16.29
N ILE A 128 18.73 -3.74 16.75
CA ILE A 128 19.11 -4.84 15.86
C ILE A 128 17.87 -5.45 15.18
N LEU A 129 16.76 -5.61 15.90
CA LEU A 129 15.50 -6.12 15.35
C LEU A 129 14.93 -5.21 14.25
N CYS A 130 15.02 -3.90 14.47
CA CYS A 130 14.70 -2.88 13.47
C CYS A 130 15.56 -3.04 12.20
N LEU A 131 16.88 -3.17 12.36
CA LEU A 131 17.81 -3.39 11.25
C LEU A 131 17.57 -4.71 10.50
N ILE A 132 17.18 -5.78 11.21
CA ILE A 132 16.89 -7.08 10.59
C ILE A 132 15.61 -7.03 9.73
N ASN A 133 14.59 -6.29 10.16
CA ASN A 133 13.37 -6.11 9.36
C ASN A 133 13.62 -5.39 8.03
N MET A 134 14.72 -4.63 7.89
CA MET A 134 15.15 -4.09 6.59
C MET A 134 15.62 -5.16 5.59
N LEU A 135 16.03 -6.35 6.08
CA LEU A 135 16.59 -7.42 5.24
C LEU A 135 15.55 -8.49 4.85
N LEU A 136 14.38 -8.48 5.48
CA LEU A 136 13.28 -9.40 5.16
C LEU A 136 12.35 -8.75 4.11
N PRO A 137 12.04 -9.44 3.00
CA PRO A 137 11.10 -8.93 2.01
C PRO A 137 9.71 -8.72 2.64
N GLN A 138 9.19 -7.49 2.55
CA GLN A 138 7.98 -7.00 3.24
C GLN A 138 6.65 -7.52 2.65
N SER A 139 6.59 -8.74 2.12
CA SER A 139 5.36 -9.26 1.51
C SER A 139 5.16 -10.76 1.75
N GLU A 140 4.55 -11.11 2.87
CA GLU A 140 3.65 -12.28 2.92
C GLU A 140 2.22 -11.78 2.69
N SER A 141 1.72 -11.98 1.48
CA SER A 141 0.32 -11.71 1.15
C SER A 141 -0.53 -12.88 1.70
N TYR A 142 -1.29 -12.65 2.75
CA TYR A 142 -2.35 -13.58 3.16
C TYR A 142 -3.59 -13.24 2.32
N ILE A 143 -3.96 -14.15 1.43
CA ILE A 143 -5.25 -14.12 0.72
C ILE A 143 -6.33 -14.39 1.78
N LEU A 144 -7.25 -13.45 1.97
CA LEU A 144 -8.48 -13.64 2.77
C LEU A 144 -9.63 -14.07 1.87
#